data_AF-A0A815RHA6-F1
#
_entry.id   AF-A0A815RHA6-F1
#
_cell.length_a   1.000
_cell.length_b   1.000
_cell.length_c   1.000
_cell.angle_alpha   90.00
_cell.angle_beta   90.00
_cell.angle_gamma   90.00
#
_symmetry.space_group_name_H-M   'P 1'
#
loop_
_entity.id
_entity.type
_entity.pdbx_description
1 polymer ?
#
loop_
_entity_poly.entity_id
_entity_poly.type
_entity_poly.pdbx_seq_one_letter_code
_entity_poly.pdbx_strand_id
1 'polypeptide(L)'
;MYAKQYEPIDDKIEEKHYSFIKIFNCGERFLVHKLGGNIQSRVVYFLMNIHVLPRTIYLTRHGESEINVQQRIGGDSPLSAAGKAYTEVLAQYIANENITDLIVWTSERQQAIQTAEKINAPKESLKALNGINAGIFEGLTYREVAERYPEEFAARDRSKYYYRYPGGESYHDLVARLEPVIMELERAENVLVISHEAVARCILAYFLDKDPDCLPYIKVPLHTVIKLIPTAYGCIMERIPLSVEAVNTYRSRPRNCSPHRPVAVALNEFQEVRLEPKRSPTTLQIIYQNDGTSIETTDAKGNRTKRLDSIFGDITLNNGFPMANDSNKQQSDI
;
A
#
# COMPACT_ATOMS: atom_id res chain seq x y z
N MET A 1 22.13 -41.57 7.77
CA MET A 1 23.39 -41.31 7.02
C MET A 1 24.03 -40.01 7.50
N TYR A 2 23.31 -38.88 7.58
CA TYR A 2 23.82 -37.60 8.09
C TYR A 2 24.33 -37.61 9.53
N ALA A 3 23.63 -38.25 10.48
CA ALA A 3 24.01 -38.24 11.89
C ALA A 3 25.41 -38.82 12.19
N LYS A 4 25.95 -39.69 11.32
CA LYS A 4 27.29 -40.28 11.49
C LYS A 4 28.42 -39.35 11.01
N GLN A 5 28.09 -38.33 10.24
CA GLN A 5 29.04 -37.40 9.62
C GLN A 5 28.83 -35.96 10.09
N TYR A 6 27.78 -35.70 10.87
CA TYR A 6 27.45 -34.36 11.34
C TYR A 6 28.35 -33.98 12.50
N GLU A 7 29.13 -32.93 12.29
CA GLU A 7 29.97 -32.30 13.31
C GLU A 7 29.37 -30.92 13.62
N PRO A 8 28.80 -30.71 14.83
CA PRO A 8 28.26 -29.41 15.19
C PRO A 8 29.40 -28.41 15.35
N ILE A 9 29.19 -27.17 14.90
CA ILE A 9 30.17 -26.09 15.02
C ILE A 9 30.69 -25.96 16.46
N ASP A 10 31.99 -25.79 16.70
CA ASP A 10 32.61 -25.71 18.04
C ASP A 10 33.13 -24.30 18.37
N ASP A 11 32.62 -23.70 19.44
CA ASP A 11 33.02 -22.37 19.90
C ASP A 11 34.39 -22.34 20.60
N LYS A 12 35.03 -23.49 20.89
CA LYS A 12 36.20 -23.56 21.78
C LYS A 12 37.54 -23.74 21.06
N ILE A 13 37.63 -24.61 20.06
CA ILE A 13 38.95 -25.06 19.55
C ILE A 13 39.20 -24.61 18.12
N GLU A 14 38.57 -25.24 17.13
CA GLU A 14 38.93 -25.08 15.72
C GLU A 14 38.26 -23.85 15.07
N GLU A 15 37.02 -23.57 15.49
CA GLU A 15 36.11 -22.67 14.79
C GLU A 15 35.89 -21.34 15.53
N LYS A 16 36.74 -21.05 16.52
CA LYS A 16 36.69 -19.81 17.33
C LYS A 16 36.76 -18.51 16.51
N HIS A 17 37.11 -18.59 15.23
CA HIS A 17 37.25 -17.46 14.34
C HIS A 17 35.98 -17.13 13.55
N TYR A 18 35.02 -18.05 13.44
CA TYR A 18 33.75 -17.83 12.76
C TYR A 18 32.77 -16.98 13.57
N SER A 19 31.82 -16.36 12.88
CA SER A 19 30.65 -15.69 13.46
C SER A 19 29.43 -16.57 13.22
N PHE A 20 28.70 -16.94 14.27
CA PHE A 20 27.54 -17.82 14.14
C PHE A 20 26.54 -17.69 15.30
N ILE A 21 25.35 -18.25 15.08
CA ILE A 21 24.32 -18.47 16.09
C ILE A 21 23.89 -19.95 16.06
N LYS A 22 23.86 -20.61 17.22
CA LYS A 22 23.23 -21.91 17.42
C LYS A 22 21.89 -21.70 18.11
N ILE A 23 20.83 -22.24 17.52
CA ILE A 23 19.48 -22.24 18.09
C ILE A 23 19.18 -23.65 18.56
N PHE A 24 18.92 -23.83 19.86
CA PHE A 24 18.61 -25.12 20.46
C PHE A 24 17.11 -25.22 20.70
N ASN A 25 16.53 -26.38 20.41
CA ASN A 25 15.14 -26.73 20.68
C ASN A 25 14.15 -25.63 20.22
N CYS A 26 14.21 -25.23 18.95
CA CYS A 26 13.30 -24.22 18.38
C CYS A 26 13.23 -22.88 19.13
N GLY A 27 14.32 -22.46 19.79
CA GLY A 27 14.42 -21.15 20.42
C GLY A 27 14.45 -21.15 21.95
N GLU A 28 14.48 -22.31 22.61
CA GLU A 28 14.61 -22.38 24.07
C GLU A 28 15.98 -21.86 24.56
N ARG A 29 17.03 -22.04 23.77
CA ARG A 29 18.38 -21.57 24.10
C ARG A 29 19.13 -21.14 22.85
N PHE A 30 19.94 -20.10 23.01
CA PHE A 30 20.79 -19.55 21.96
C PHE A 30 22.26 -19.55 22.41
N LEU A 31 23.17 -19.79 21.47
CA LEU A 31 24.60 -19.52 21.64
C LEU A 31 25.05 -18.66 20.47
N VAL A 32 25.56 -17.47 20.77
CA VAL A 32 26.00 -16.48 19.78
C VAL A 32 27.50 -16.28 19.93
N HIS A 33 28.24 -16.37 18.83
CA HIS A 33 29.69 -16.23 18.81
C HIS A 33 30.13 -15.14 17.82
N LYS A 34 31.02 -14.24 18.28
CA LYS A 34 31.65 -13.16 17.52
C LYS A 34 30.71 -12.30 16.66
N LEU A 35 29.93 -11.43 17.29
CA LEU A 35 29.22 -10.35 16.59
C LEU A 35 30.18 -9.19 16.28
N GLY A 36 30.45 -8.96 15.01
CA GLY A 36 31.37 -7.92 14.53
C GLY A 36 30.70 -6.70 13.89
N GLY A 37 29.38 -6.73 13.63
CA GLY A 37 28.71 -5.63 12.93
C GLY A 37 27.21 -5.52 13.17
N ASN A 38 26.65 -4.35 12.82
CA ASN A 38 25.24 -3.99 13.05
C ASN A 38 24.27 -5.03 12.45
N ILE A 39 24.49 -5.45 11.21
CA ILE A 39 23.62 -6.42 10.53
C ILE A 39 23.59 -7.76 11.25
N GLN A 40 24.73 -8.23 11.76
CA GLN A 40 24.79 -9.50 12.49
C GLN A 40 24.01 -9.41 13.80
N SER A 41 24.13 -8.30 14.52
CA SER A 41 23.34 -8.06 15.74
C SER A 41 21.84 -8.02 15.45
N ARG A 42 21.41 -7.40 14.35
CA ARG A 42 19.99 -7.37 13.94
C ARG A 42 19.48 -8.76 13.54
N VAL A 43 20.27 -9.54 12.83
CA VAL A 43 19.93 -10.94 12.49
C VAL A 43 19.76 -11.77 13.76
N VAL A 44 20.68 -11.66 14.72
CA VAL A 44 20.56 -12.38 16.00
C VAL A 44 19.33 -11.92 16.78
N TYR A 45 19.10 -10.61 16.86
CA TYR A 45 17.91 -10.06 17.52
C TYR A 45 16.62 -10.59 16.88
N PHE A 46 16.53 -10.63 15.56
CA PHE A 46 15.39 -11.20 14.85
C PHE A 46 15.19 -12.68 15.18
N LEU A 47 16.24 -13.50 15.03
CA LEU A 47 16.19 -14.94 15.27
C LEU A 47 15.84 -15.32 16.72
N MET A 48 16.15 -14.44 17.69
CA MET A 48 15.83 -14.65 19.09
C MET A 48 14.37 -14.33 19.46
N ASN A 49 13.63 -13.64 18.59
CA ASN A 49 12.26 -13.19 18.87
C ASN A 49 11.20 -13.89 18.01
N ILE A 50 11.58 -14.68 17.01
CA ILE A 50 10.65 -15.49 16.22
C ILE A 50 10.32 -16.82 16.92
N HIS A 51 9.16 -17.39 16.60
CA HIS A 51 8.77 -18.71 17.06
C HIS A 51 7.95 -19.46 16.00
N VAL A 52 7.88 -20.79 16.15
CA VAL A 52 7.19 -21.70 15.22
C VAL A 52 5.81 -22.15 15.68
N LEU A 53 5.32 -21.59 16.80
CA LEU A 53 4.00 -21.95 17.33
C LEU A 53 2.91 -21.50 16.34
N PRO A 54 1.91 -22.35 16.04
CA PRO A 54 0.77 -21.97 15.22
C PRO A 54 0.06 -20.78 15.84
N ARG A 55 -0.16 -19.73 15.04
CA ARG A 55 -0.80 -18.50 15.49
C ARG A 55 -1.56 -17.84 14.36
N THR A 56 -2.45 -16.91 14.71
CA THR A 56 -3.16 -16.09 13.74
C THR A 56 -3.00 -14.61 14.06
N ILE A 57 -2.63 -13.83 13.04
CA ILE A 57 -2.62 -12.37 13.10
C ILE A 57 -3.85 -11.87 12.37
N TYR A 58 -4.71 -11.14 13.08
CA TYR A 58 -5.86 -10.46 12.49
C TYR A 58 -5.51 -9.01 12.24
N LEU A 59 -5.82 -8.52 11.05
CA LEU A 59 -5.58 -7.15 10.65
C LEU A 59 -6.85 -6.53 10.10
N THR A 60 -7.22 -5.36 10.62
CA THR A 60 -8.30 -4.56 10.06
C THR A 60 -7.91 -3.08 10.11
N ARG A 61 -8.51 -2.30 9.21
CA ARG A 61 -8.58 -0.86 9.41
C ARG A 61 -9.55 -0.55 10.56
N HIS A 62 -9.45 0.65 11.11
CA HIS A 62 -10.57 1.24 11.85
C HIS A 62 -11.86 1.22 11.02
N GLY A 63 -13.02 1.29 11.68
CA GLY A 63 -14.29 1.52 11.02
C GLY A 63 -14.27 2.82 10.20
N GLU A 64 -15.17 2.93 9.22
CA GLU A 64 -15.30 4.13 8.41
C GLU A 64 -15.41 5.38 9.30
N SER A 65 -14.62 6.40 9.01
CA SER A 65 -14.65 7.69 9.72
C SER A 65 -15.26 8.81 8.88
N GLU A 66 -15.66 9.90 9.51
CA GLU A 66 -16.24 11.06 8.81
C GLU A 66 -15.30 11.61 7.72
N ILE A 67 -13.99 11.60 7.96
CA ILE A 67 -12.98 11.98 6.96
C ILE A 67 -12.93 11.00 5.78
N ASN A 68 -13.18 9.71 6.01
CA ASN A 68 -13.28 8.74 4.91
C ASN A 68 -14.49 9.04 4.03
N VAL A 69 -15.66 9.31 4.63
CA VAL A 69 -16.88 9.70 3.90
C VAL A 69 -16.60 10.93 3.02
N GLN A 70 -15.85 11.90 3.54
CA GLN A 70 -15.45 13.11 2.82
C GLN A 70 -14.31 12.93 1.82
N GLN A 71 -13.76 11.71 1.67
CA GLN A 71 -12.61 11.40 0.80
C GLN A 71 -11.37 12.26 1.10
N ARG A 72 -11.19 12.63 2.37
CA ARG A 72 -10.05 13.40 2.86
C ARG A 72 -8.96 12.46 3.40
N ILE A 73 -7.70 12.86 3.25
CA ILE A 73 -6.55 12.05 3.70
C ILE A 73 -6.10 12.48 5.10
N GLY A 74 -5.68 11.50 5.90
CA GLY A 74 -5.15 11.74 7.25
C GLY A 74 -6.21 12.12 8.28
N GLY A 75 -5.87 13.02 9.18
CA GLY A 75 -6.73 13.55 10.24
C GLY A 75 -7.08 12.56 11.35
N ASP A 76 -7.93 13.02 12.26
CA ASP A 76 -8.37 12.25 13.44
C ASP A 76 -9.84 12.54 13.75
N SER A 77 -10.72 12.18 12.82
CA SER A 77 -12.17 12.31 12.98
C SER A 77 -12.78 11.11 13.69
N PRO A 78 -13.97 11.27 14.32
CA PRO A 78 -14.72 10.14 14.86
C PRO A 78 -15.21 9.19 13.75
N LEU A 79 -15.68 8.01 14.18
CA LEU A 79 -16.36 7.05 13.31
C LEU A 79 -17.67 7.60 12.75
N SER A 80 -17.96 7.26 11.49
CA SER A 80 -19.26 7.47 10.85
C SER A 80 -20.33 6.56 11.44
N ALA A 81 -21.59 6.72 11.02
CA ALA A 81 -22.65 5.78 11.38
C ALA A 81 -22.33 4.34 10.94
N ALA A 82 -21.79 4.16 9.73
CA ALA A 82 -21.36 2.86 9.23
C ALA A 82 -20.14 2.33 10.01
N GLY A 83 -19.18 3.19 10.36
CA GLY A 83 -18.05 2.81 11.21
C GLY A 83 -18.46 2.30 12.60
N LYS A 84 -19.46 2.95 13.22
CA LYS A 84 -20.02 2.48 14.51
C LYS A 84 -20.75 1.14 14.38
N ALA A 85 -21.46 0.93 13.27
CA ALA A 85 -22.06 -0.37 12.97
C ALA A 85 -20.97 -1.46 12.77
N TYR A 86 -19.87 -1.12 12.10
CA TYR A 86 -18.73 -2.02 11.95
C TYR A 86 -18.11 -2.42 13.29
N THR A 87 -17.99 -1.51 14.26
CA THR A 87 -17.51 -1.83 15.60
C THR A 87 -18.31 -2.95 16.26
N GLU A 88 -19.64 -2.95 16.10
CA GLU A 88 -20.52 -4.01 16.64
C GLU A 88 -20.27 -5.35 15.96
N VAL A 89 -20.27 -5.35 14.62
CA VAL A 89 -20.12 -6.57 13.82
C VAL A 89 -18.72 -7.16 14.00
N LEU A 90 -17.69 -6.32 14.10
CA LEU A 90 -16.32 -6.74 14.39
C LEU A 90 -16.22 -7.40 15.78
N ALA A 91 -16.81 -6.79 16.82
CA ALA A 91 -16.79 -7.36 18.16
C ALA A 91 -17.49 -8.72 18.21
N GLN A 92 -18.64 -8.85 17.53
CA GLN A 92 -19.35 -10.12 17.40
C GLN A 92 -18.53 -11.16 16.64
N TYR A 93 -17.90 -10.78 15.52
CA TYR A 93 -17.03 -11.65 14.74
C TYR A 93 -15.87 -12.20 15.60
N ILE A 94 -15.16 -11.31 16.30
CA ILE A 94 -14.03 -11.69 17.16
C ILE A 94 -14.46 -12.58 18.32
N ALA A 95 -15.61 -12.31 18.93
CA ALA A 95 -16.16 -13.16 19.98
C ALA A 95 -16.50 -14.57 19.46
N ASN A 96 -17.06 -14.67 18.25
CA ASN A 96 -17.44 -15.95 17.65
C ASN A 96 -16.22 -16.82 17.23
N GLU A 97 -15.10 -16.20 16.88
CA GLU A 97 -13.86 -16.94 16.58
C GLU A 97 -13.26 -17.62 17.83
N ASN A 98 -13.71 -17.27 19.05
CA ASN A 98 -13.24 -17.86 20.33
C ASN A 98 -11.71 -17.91 20.47
N ILE A 99 -11.05 -16.81 20.14
CA ILE A 99 -9.60 -16.71 20.10
C ILE A 99 -9.03 -16.66 21.53
N THR A 100 -8.19 -17.63 21.88
CA THR A 100 -7.52 -17.67 23.18
C THR A 100 -6.40 -16.64 23.25
N ASP A 101 -6.26 -16.00 24.40
CA ASP A 101 -5.19 -15.05 24.73
C ASP A 101 -5.01 -13.91 23.70
N LEU A 102 -6.11 -13.48 23.08
CA LEU A 102 -6.11 -12.39 22.11
C LEU A 102 -5.68 -11.07 22.76
N ILE A 103 -4.73 -10.40 22.14
CA ILE A 103 -4.38 -9.00 22.44
C ILE A 103 -4.82 -8.12 21.28
N VAL A 104 -5.39 -6.95 21.58
CA VAL A 104 -5.81 -5.97 20.57
C VAL A 104 -4.84 -4.79 20.56
N TRP A 105 -4.22 -4.54 19.42
CA TRP A 105 -3.39 -3.36 19.21
C TRP A 105 -4.13 -2.32 18.37
N THR A 106 -4.05 -1.08 18.82
CA THR A 106 -4.64 0.07 18.14
C THR A 106 -3.58 1.11 17.87
N SER A 107 -3.79 1.96 16.86
CA SER A 107 -3.13 3.27 16.84
C SER A 107 -3.64 4.16 17.97
N GLU A 108 -2.98 5.29 18.23
CA GLU A 108 -3.48 6.32 19.17
C GLU A 108 -4.60 7.19 18.57
N ARG A 109 -5.00 6.97 17.31
CA ARG A 109 -6.07 7.73 16.64
C ARG A 109 -7.45 7.33 17.17
N GLN A 110 -8.31 8.33 17.33
CA GLN A 110 -9.66 8.19 17.88
C GLN A 110 -10.45 7.09 17.17
N GLN A 111 -10.45 7.09 15.84
CA GLN A 111 -11.13 6.10 15.00
C GLN A 111 -10.70 4.64 15.28
N ALA A 112 -9.42 4.37 15.53
CA ALA A 112 -8.94 3.03 15.85
C ALA A 112 -9.35 2.61 17.26
N ILE A 113 -9.21 3.52 18.23
CA ILE A 113 -9.62 3.30 19.62
C ILE A 113 -11.12 3.00 19.68
N GLN A 114 -11.96 3.82 19.05
CA GLN A 114 -13.42 3.63 18.98
C GLN A 114 -13.83 2.30 18.33
N THR A 115 -13.06 1.83 17.34
CA THR A 115 -13.31 0.54 16.69
C THR A 115 -13.00 -0.64 17.63
N ALA A 116 -12.06 -0.46 18.56
CA ALA A 116 -11.67 -1.48 19.51
C ALA A 116 -12.60 -1.56 20.74
N GLU A 117 -13.36 -0.50 21.04
CA GLU A 117 -14.09 -0.31 22.30
C GLU A 117 -14.95 -1.52 22.73
N LYS A 118 -15.62 -2.18 21.77
CA LYS A 118 -16.57 -3.26 22.05
C LYS A 118 -15.95 -4.66 22.10
N ILE A 119 -14.67 -4.80 21.75
CA ILE A 119 -13.99 -6.10 21.78
C ILE A 119 -13.57 -6.40 23.23
N ASN A 120 -13.98 -7.55 23.76
CA ASN A 120 -13.63 -7.97 25.11
C ASN A 120 -12.26 -8.67 25.17
N ALA A 121 -11.20 -7.89 25.04
CA ALA A 121 -9.81 -8.33 25.16
C ALA A 121 -8.93 -7.19 25.69
N PRO A 122 -7.74 -7.48 26.26
CA PRO A 122 -6.72 -6.48 26.56
C PRO A 122 -6.40 -5.63 25.33
N LYS A 123 -6.26 -4.32 25.53
CA LYS A 123 -6.02 -3.34 24.46
C LYS A 123 -4.77 -2.55 24.75
N GLU A 124 -3.94 -2.35 23.74
CA GLU A 124 -2.76 -1.50 23.80
C GLU A 124 -2.80 -0.49 22.64
N SER A 125 -2.52 0.77 22.94
CA SER A 125 -2.39 1.83 21.94
C SER A 125 -0.91 2.05 21.64
N LEU A 126 -0.53 1.85 20.38
CA LEU A 126 0.84 1.99 19.90
C LEU A 126 0.92 3.19 18.96
N LYS A 127 1.67 4.22 19.34
CA LYS A 127 1.93 5.40 18.48
C LYS A 127 2.50 5.01 17.12
N ALA A 128 3.31 3.96 17.07
CA ALA A 128 3.90 3.44 15.83
C ALA A 128 2.85 2.91 14.83
N LEU A 129 1.61 2.64 15.26
CA LEU A 129 0.50 2.24 14.40
C LEU A 129 -0.31 3.42 13.86
N ASN A 130 0.02 4.68 14.20
CA ASN A 130 -0.64 5.86 13.64
C ASN A 130 -0.51 5.89 12.12
N GLY A 131 -1.57 6.36 11.45
CA GLY A 131 -1.64 6.49 10.00
C GLY A 131 -0.47 7.30 9.44
N ILE A 132 -0.15 7.07 8.16
CA ILE A 132 0.92 7.79 7.47
C ILE A 132 0.65 9.30 7.53
N ASN A 133 1.64 10.07 7.97
CA ASN A 133 1.53 11.51 8.06
C ASN A 133 1.57 12.13 6.65
N ALA A 134 0.51 12.82 6.24
CA ALA A 134 0.42 13.48 4.95
C ALA A 134 1.04 14.89 4.93
N GLY A 135 1.58 15.36 6.06
CA GLY A 135 2.24 16.66 6.18
C GLY A 135 1.28 17.81 5.89
N ILE A 136 1.68 18.72 5.01
CA ILE A 136 0.84 19.88 4.63
C ILE A 136 -0.45 19.49 3.89
N PHE A 137 -0.62 18.22 3.51
CA PHE A 137 -1.81 17.72 2.81
C PHE A 137 -2.81 17.01 3.71
N GLU A 138 -2.56 16.97 5.02
CA GLU A 138 -3.53 16.50 6.02
C GLU A 138 -4.89 17.22 5.87
N GLY A 139 -5.97 16.46 5.86
CA GLY A 139 -7.33 16.97 5.72
C GLY A 139 -7.73 17.36 4.29
N LEU A 140 -6.85 17.28 3.29
CA LEU A 140 -7.22 17.54 1.89
C LEU A 140 -7.78 16.31 1.21
N THR A 141 -8.60 16.51 0.18
CA THR A 141 -8.97 15.45 -0.77
C THR A 141 -7.87 15.26 -1.83
N TYR A 142 -7.83 14.10 -2.48
CA TYR A 142 -6.89 13.90 -3.59
C TYR A 142 -7.11 14.90 -4.74
N ARG A 143 -8.35 15.34 -4.97
CA ARG A 143 -8.68 16.37 -5.97
C ARG A 143 -8.05 17.71 -5.61
N GLU A 144 -8.24 18.18 -4.37
CA GLU A 144 -7.64 19.42 -3.88
C GLU A 144 -6.10 19.37 -3.99
N VAL A 145 -5.47 18.23 -3.70
CA VAL A 145 -4.02 18.06 -3.86
C VAL A 145 -3.62 18.11 -5.34
N ALA A 146 -4.33 17.41 -6.22
CA ALA A 146 -4.04 17.40 -7.66
C ALA A 146 -4.21 18.76 -8.32
N GLU A 147 -5.18 19.56 -7.88
CA GLU A 147 -5.45 20.91 -8.39
C GLU A 147 -4.46 21.95 -7.86
N ARG A 148 -4.15 21.92 -6.55
CA ARG A 148 -3.30 22.92 -5.90
C ARG A 148 -1.81 22.60 -5.98
N TYR A 149 -1.44 21.33 -6.05
CA TYR A 149 -0.05 20.84 -6.00
C TYR A 149 0.19 19.74 -7.05
N PRO A 150 0.01 20.03 -8.35
CA PRO A 150 0.08 19.04 -9.42
C PRO A 150 1.45 18.36 -9.52
N GLU A 151 2.55 19.08 -9.25
CA GLU A 151 3.91 18.55 -9.26
C GLU A 151 4.13 17.53 -8.15
N GLU A 152 3.73 17.86 -6.91
CA GLU A 152 3.83 16.97 -5.75
C GLU A 152 2.97 15.71 -5.94
N PHE A 153 1.75 15.88 -6.47
CA PHE A 153 0.84 14.77 -6.75
C PHE A 153 1.42 13.81 -7.81
N ALA A 154 2.01 14.36 -8.88
CA ALA A 154 2.68 13.58 -9.92
C ALA A 154 3.98 12.91 -9.45
N ALA A 155 4.78 13.60 -8.64
CA ALA A 155 6.00 13.05 -8.06
C ALA A 155 5.70 11.86 -7.15
N ARG A 156 4.65 11.97 -6.32
CA ARG A 156 4.20 10.85 -5.49
C ARG A 156 3.72 9.67 -6.31
N ASP A 157 3.00 9.90 -7.40
CA ASP A 157 2.54 8.80 -8.26
C ASP A 157 3.67 8.09 -8.99
N ARG A 158 4.75 8.83 -9.32
CA ARG A 158 5.95 8.27 -9.94
C ARG A 158 6.70 7.33 -8.99
N SER A 159 6.80 7.70 -7.71
CA SER A 159 7.57 6.96 -6.70
C SER A 159 6.86 6.93 -5.35
N LYS A 160 5.69 6.27 -5.29
CA LYS A 160 4.82 6.30 -4.10
C LYS A 160 5.48 5.72 -2.85
N TYR A 161 6.45 4.82 -3.02
CA TYR A 161 7.17 4.22 -1.91
C TYR A 161 8.15 5.20 -1.23
N TYR A 162 8.99 5.86 -2.03
CA TYR A 162 10.06 6.73 -1.54
C TYR A 162 9.66 8.19 -1.36
N TYR A 163 8.67 8.65 -2.12
CA TYR A 163 8.30 10.06 -2.10
C TYR A 163 7.62 10.43 -0.77
N ARG A 164 8.14 11.50 -0.16
CA ARG A 164 7.68 12.06 1.10
C ARG A 164 6.95 13.35 0.82
N TYR A 165 5.70 13.46 1.29
CA TYR A 165 5.00 14.75 1.24
C TYR A 165 5.73 15.80 2.11
N PRO A 166 5.70 17.10 1.76
CA PRO A 166 6.33 18.13 2.56
C PRO A 166 5.81 18.13 4.01
N GLY A 167 6.72 17.96 4.98
CA GLY A 167 6.38 17.83 6.40
C GLY A 167 5.70 16.51 6.80
N GLY A 168 5.63 15.52 5.90
CA GLY A 168 4.98 14.23 6.12
C GLY A 168 5.94 13.04 6.07
N GLU A 169 5.40 11.86 5.81
CA GLU A 169 6.10 10.58 5.70
C GLU A 169 5.97 9.98 4.29
N SER A 170 7.01 9.24 3.87
CA SER A 170 6.94 8.29 2.77
C SER A 170 6.54 6.90 3.28
N TYR A 171 6.22 5.95 2.39
CA TYR A 171 6.05 4.55 2.81
C TYR A 171 7.36 3.94 3.32
N HIS A 172 8.51 4.36 2.79
CA HIS A 172 9.82 3.97 3.30
C HIS A 172 10.00 4.39 4.78
N ASP A 173 9.62 5.61 5.14
CA ASP A 173 9.65 6.08 6.54
C ASP A 173 8.70 5.28 7.41
N LEU A 174 7.51 4.98 6.89
CA LEU A 174 6.51 4.18 7.59
C LEU A 174 7.01 2.75 7.85
N VAL A 175 7.69 2.12 6.89
CA VAL A 175 8.31 0.80 7.06
C VAL A 175 9.35 0.83 8.18
N ALA A 176 10.24 1.83 8.18
CA ALA A 176 11.23 1.99 9.25
C ALA A 176 10.57 2.21 10.62
N ARG A 177 9.49 3.01 10.69
CA ARG A 177 8.72 3.24 11.91
C ARG A 177 8.01 1.99 12.42
N LEU A 178 7.59 1.10 11.53
CA LEU A 178 6.89 -0.13 11.88
C LEU A 178 7.83 -1.29 12.23
N GLU A 179 9.14 -1.15 12.08
CA GLU A 179 10.10 -2.21 12.43
C GLU A 179 9.90 -2.78 13.85
N PRO A 180 9.74 -1.97 14.91
CA PRO A 180 9.47 -2.51 16.25
C PRO A 180 8.12 -3.22 16.35
N VAL A 181 7.11 -2.77 15.61
CA VAL A 181 5.79 -3.42 15.59
C VAL A 181 5.88 -4.79 14.91
N ILE A 182 6.61 -4.90 13.81
CA ILE A 182 6.84 -6.17 13.12
C ILE A 182 7.54 -7.17 14.04
N MET A 183 8.54 -6.72 14.80
CA MET A 183 9.23 -7.57 15.77
C MET A 183 8.29 -8.10 16.85
N GLU A 184 7.40 -7.26 17.37
CA GLU A 184 6.40 -7.70 18.34
C GLU A 184 5.34 -8.63 17.72
N LEU A 185 4.96 -8.44 16.45
CA LEU A 185 4.08 -9.36 15.73
C LEU A 185 4.71 -10.74 15.50
N GLU A 186 6.03 -10.79 15.32
CA GLU A 186 6.77 -12.05 15.21
C GLU A 186 6.86 -12.80 16.54
N ARG A 187 6.81 -12.06 17.66
CA ARG A 187 6.88 -12.59 19.03
C ARG A 187 5.51 -12.96 19.60
N ALA A 188 4.46 -12.25 19.19
CA ALA A 188 3.10 -12.44 19.68
C ALA A 188 2.46 -13.69 19.07
N GLU A 189 1.57 -14.33 19.83
CA GLU A 189 0.71 -15.41 19.32
C GLU A 189 -0.52 -14.83 18.59
N ASN A 190 -1.67 -14.75 19.25
CA ASN A 190 -2.90 -14.24 18.64
C ASN A 190 -3.05 -12.74 18.90
N VAL A 191 -3.02 -11.95 17.83
CA VAL A 191 -3.13 -10.49 17.91
C VAL A 191 -4.09 -9.95 16.87
N LEU A 192 -4.92 -8.98 17.28
CA LEU A 192 -5.74 -8.19 16.38
C LEU A 192 -5.18 -6.77 16.29
N VAL A 193 -4.76 -6.37 15.10
CA VAL A 193 -4.27 -5.02 14.81
C VAL A 193 -5.36 -4.21 14.13
N ILE A 194 -5.83 -3.16 14.81
CA ILE A 194 -6.78 -2.17 14.29
C ILE A 194 -6.00 -0.89 13.97
N SER A 195 -5.76 -0.65 12.68
CA SER A 195 -4.89 0.44 12.23
C SER A 195 -5.47 1.20 11.03
N HIS A 196 -4.61 1.64 10.10
CA HIS A 196 -4.98 2.46 8.95
C HIS A 196 -4.52 1.82 7.65
N GLU A 197 -5.03 2.31 6.52
CA GLU A 197 -4.76 1.75 5.20
C GLU A 197 -3.26 1.61 4.89
N ALA A 198 -2.46 2.67 5.10
CA ALA A 198 -1.02 2.63 4.81
C ALA A 198 -0.24 1.71 5.76
N VAL A 199 -0.62 1.66 7.03
CA VAL A 199 0.01 0.81 8.06
C VAL A 199 -0.26 -0.66 7.76
N ALA A 200 -1.53 -0.99 7.49
CA ALA A 200 -1.95 -2.33 7.12
C ALA A 200 -1.26 -2.81 5.84
N ARG A 201 -1.05 -1.93 4.84
CA ARG A 201 -0.25 -2.27 3.65
C ARG A 201 1.17 -2.69 3.99
N CYS A 202 1.85 -1.97 4.88
CA CYS A 202 3.22 -2.30 5.28
C CYS A 202 3.27 -3.66 6.01
N ILE A 203 2.34 -3.90 6.94
CA ILE A 203 2.25 -5.18 7.67
C ILE A 203 1.98 -6.33 6.68
N LEU A 204 1.04 -6.16 5.75
CA LEU A 204 0.75 -7.16 4.73
C LEU A 204 1.94 -7.40 3.79
N ALA A 205 2.65 -6.35 3.40
CA ALA A 205 3.81 -6.50 2.54
C ALA A 205 4.92 -7.31 3.21
N TYR A 206 5.11 -7.15 4.52
CA TYR A 206 6.04 -7.96 5.30
C TYR A 206 5.63 -9.44 5.29
N PHE A 207 4.42 -9.78 5.74
CA PHE A 207 4.00 -11.18 5.86
C PHE A 207 3.77 -11.89 4.51
N LEU A 208 3.48 -11.13 3.44
CA LEU A 208 3.22 -11.67 2.10
C LEU A 208 4.40 -11.53 1.13
N ASP A 209 5.57 -11.15 1.66
CA ASP A 209 6.82 -10.96 0.93
C ASP A 209 6.61 -10.13 -0.36
N LYS A 210 6.14 -8.88 -0.18
CA LYS A 210 5.85 -7.96 -1.29
C LYS A 210 6.92 -6.91 -1.45
N ASP A 211 7.33 -6.73 -2.70
CA ASP A 211 8.30 -5.70 -3.08
C ASP A 211 7.82 -4.27 -2.75
N PRO A 212 8.77 -3.33 -2.52
CA PRO A 212 8.48 -1.92 -2.28
C PRO A 212 7.57 -1.26 -3.32
N ASP A 213 7.65 -1.70 -4.58
CA ASP A 213 6.82 -1.17 -5.67
C ASP A 213 5.35 -1.59 -5.57
N CYS A 214 5.09 -2.78 -5.00
CA CYS A 214 3.76 -3.32 -4.82
C CYS A 214 3.09 -2.82 -3.52
N LEU A 215 3.89 -2.64 -2.46
CA LEU A 215 3.42 -2.33 -1.10
C LEU A 215 2.42 -1.16 -1.05
N PRO A 216 2.67 0.04 -1.63
CA PRO A 216 1.75 1.18 -1.57
C PRO A 216 0.40 0.99 -2.27
N TYR A 217 0.23 -0.13 -2.98
CA TYR A 217 -0.94 -0.44 -3.80
C TYR A 217 -1.66 -1.73 -3.39
N ILE A 218 -1.23 -2.38 -2.30
CA ILE A 218 -1.98 -3.50 -1.71
C ILE A 218 -3.38 -3.00 -1.32
N LYS A 219 -4.41 -3.78 -1.66
CA LYS A 219 -5.80 -3.46 -1.35
C LYS A 219 -6.11 -3.83 0.10
N VAL A 220 -6.49 -2.84 0.89
CA VAL A 220 -6.96 -2.98 2.28
C VAL A 220 -8.30 -2.25 2.40
N PRO A 221 -9.41 -2.88 2.00
CA PRO A 221 -10.73 -2.26 2.07
C PRO A 221 -11.14 -1.97 3.53
N LEU A 222 -12.03 -1.01 3.72
CA LEU A 222 -12.72 -0.81 4.99
C LEU A 222 -13.62 -2.01 5.29
N HIS A 223 -13.97 -2.16 6.57
CA HIS A 223 -14.92 -3.15 7.09
C HIS A 223 -14.60 -4.61 6.70
N THR A 224 -13.32 -4.92 6.54
CA THR A 224 -12.83 -6.24 6.16
C THR A 224 -11.75 -6.66 7.14
N VAL A 225 -11.92 -7.82 7.75
CA VAL A 225 -10.87 -8.47 8.54
C VAL A 225 -9.98 -9.26 7.61
N ILE A 226 -8.67 -9.13 7.77
CA ILE A 226 -7.67 -9.91 7.07
C ILE A 226 -7.02 -10.85 8.07
N LYS A 227 -7.20 -12.16 7.84
CA LYS A 227 -6.61 -13.22 8.66
C LYS A 227 -5.30 -13.64 8.03
N LEU A 228 -4.21 -13.57 8.78
CA LEU A 228 -2.87 -13.99 8.38
C LEU A 228 -2.47 -15.20 9.23
N ILE A 229 -2.15 -16.31 8.56
CA ILE A 229 -1.73 -17.55 9.19
C ILE A 229 -0.31 -17.86 8.69
N PRO A 230 0.73 -17.53 9.48
CA PRO A 230 2.10 -17.88 9.14
C PRO A 230 2.27 -19.40 8.98
N THR A 231 3.03 -19.79 7.98
CA THR A 231 3.39 -21.18 7.66
C THR A 231 4.90 -21.27 7.45
N ALA A 232 5.44 -22.49 7.32
CA ALA A 232 6.89 -22.70 7.22
C ALA A 232 7.58 -21.93 6.07
N TYR A 233 6.87 -21.66 4.97
CA TYR A 233 7.44 -21.05 3.75
C TYR A 233 6.61 -19.87 3.21
N GLY A 234 5.79 -19.25 4.05
CA GLY A 234 4.96 -18.13 3.64
C GLY A 234 3.82 -17.86 4.61
N CYS A 235 2.81 -17.12 4.16
CA CYS A 235 1.67 -16.76 4.97
C CYS A 235 0.38 -16.93 4.16
N ILE A 236 -0.59 -17.64 4.73
CA ILE A 236 -1.94 -17.74 4.17
C ILE A 236 -2.70 -16.48 4.55
N MET A 237 -3.35 -15.85 3.57
CA MET A 237 -4.16 -14.65 3.78
C MET A 237 -5.61 -14.93 3.37
N GLU A 238 -6.52 -14.71 4.30
CA GLU A 238 -7.97 -14.74 4.06
C GLU A 238 -8.55 -13.34 4.27
N ARG A 239 -9.47 -12.93 3.39
CA ARG A 239 -10.19 -11.65 3.51
C ARG A 239 -11.64 -11.94 3.84
N ILE A 240 -12.10 -11.36 4.94
CA ILE A 240 -13.40 -11.60 5.53
C ILE A 240 -14.15 -10.26 5.56
N PRO A 241 -14.86 -9.91 4.49
CA PRO A 241 -15.68 -8.70 4.47
C PRO A 241 -16.83 -8.90 5.46
N LEU A 242 -16.97 -7.97 6.41
CA LEU A 242 -18.09 -7.97 7.34
C LEU A 242 -19.27 -7.23 6.71
N SER A 243 -20.49 -7.60 7.10
CA SER A 243 -21.74 -7.13 6.46
C SER A 243 -22.11 -5.68 6.81
N VAL A 244 -21.19 -4.74 6.55
CA VAL A 244 -21.37 -3.29 6.73
C VAL A 244 -20.71 -2.57 5.55
N GLU A 245 -21.49 -1.85 4.76
CA GLU A 245 -20.97 -1.07 3.64
C GLU A 245 -20.02 0.04 4.11
N ALA A 246 -19.09 0.42 3.23
CA ALA A 246 -18.17 1.53 3.45
C ALA A 246 -17.78 2.15 2.11
N VAL A 247 -17.37 3.41 2.15
CA VAL A 247 -16.75 4.08 1.01
C VAL A 247 -15.46 3.39 0.58
N ASN A 248 -15.17 3.43 -0.72
CA ASN A 248 -13.90 2.98 -1.24
C ASN A 248 -12.87 4.11 -1.16
N THR A 249 -11.78 3.91 -0.42
CA THR A 249 -10.64 4.86 -0.34
C THR A 249 -9.47 4.46 -1.23
N TYR A 250 -9.55 3.33 -1.92
CA TYR A 250 -8.46 2.81 -2.73
C TYR A 250 -8.30 3.58 -4.04
N ARG A 251 -7.13 4.21 -4.21
CA ARG A 251 -6.69 4.77 -5.49
C ARG A 251 -5.64 3.88 -6.16
N SER A 252 -5.96 3.39 -7.36
CA SER A 252 -5.08 2.57 -8.19
C SER A 252 -3.84 3.34 -8.66
N ARG A 253 -2.78 2.59 -8.99
CA ARG A 253 -1.57 3.14 -9.63
C ARG A 253 -1.97 3.81 -10.96
N PRO A 254 -1.70 5.11 -11.15
CA PRO A 254 -2.00 5.78 -12.41
C PRO A 254 -1.01 5.34 -13.49
N ARG A 255 -1.47 5.36 -14.75
CA ARG A 255 -0.61 5.04 -15.90
C ARG A 255 0.27 6.22 -16.33
N ASN A 256 -0.29 7.43 -16.24
CA ASN A 256 0.40 8.67 -16.56
C ASN A 256 0.70 9.43 -15.28
N CYS A 257 1.98 9.67 -14.97
CA CYS A 257 2.45 10.44 -13.81
C CYS A 257 3.06 11.79 -14.20
N SER A 258 2.68 12.35 -15.35
CA SER A 258 3.08 13.70 -15.76
C SER A 258 2.43 14.75 -14.86
N PRO A 259 3.15 15.81 -14.45
CA PRO A 259 2.56 16.93 -13.71
C PRO A 259 1.54 17.72 -14.54
N HIS A 260 1.62 17.67 -15.87
CA HIS A 260 0.71 18.38 -16.77
C HIS A 260 -0.51 17.56 -17.20
N ARG A 261 -0.71 16.35 -16.63
CA ARG A 261 -1.88 15.53 -16.96
C ARG A 261 -3.16 16.19 -16.41
N PRO A 262 -4.31 16.06 -17.08
CA PRO A 262 -5.58 16.53 -16.53
C PRO A 262 -5.89 15.90 -15.17
N VAL A 263 -6.53 16.66 -14.27
CA VAL A 263 -6.89 16.20 -12.91
C VAL A 263 -7.71 14.90 -12.94
N ALA A 264 -8.68 14.79 -13.84
CA ALA A 264 -9.49 13.58 -13.98
C ALA A 264 -8.66 12.34 -14.38
N VAL A 265 -7.62 12.50 -15.19
CA VAL A 265 -6.66 11.43 -15.49
C VAL A 265 -5.81 11.11 -14.27
N ALA A 266 -5.36 12.14 -13.54
CA ALA A 266 -4.61 11.97 -12.30
C ALA A 266 -5.41 11.23 -11.22
N LEU A 267 -6.73 11.42 -11.16
CA LEU A 267 -7.62 10.78 -10.19
C LEU A 267 -8.13 9.39 -10.63
N ASN A 268 -7.79 8.95 -11.85
CA ASN A 268 -8.33 7.73 -12.47
C ASN A 268 -9.87 7.75 -12.60
N GLU A 269 -10.45 8.93 -12.88
CA GLU A 269 -11.91 9.09 -13.07
C GLU A 269 -12.41 8.53 -14.42
N PHE A 270 -11.50 8.23 -15.34
CA PHE A 270 -11.79 7.53 -16.58
C PHE A 270 -11.30 6.07 -16.48
N GLN A 271 -12.22 5.11 -16.44
CA GLN A 271 -11.90 3.70 -16.67
C GLN A 271 -11.77 3.45 -18.18
N GLU A 272 -10.71 2.74 -18.58
CA GLU A 272 -10.56 2.30 -19.97
C GLU A 272 -11.68 1.36 -20.38
N VAL A 273 -12.33 1.69 -21.50
CA VAL A 273 -13.19 0.76 -22.24
C VAL A 273 -12.29 -0.32 -22.85
N ARG A 274 -12.49 -1.57 -22.42
CA ARG A 274 -11.89 -2.74 -23.06
C ARG A 274 -12.54 -2.92 -24.43
N LEU A 275 -11.78 -2.74 -25.51
CA LEU A 275 -12.22 -3.12 -26.85
C LEU A 275 -12.26 -4.65 -26.94
N GLU A 276 -13.45 -5.23 -26.84
CA GLU A 276 -13.66 -6.65 -27.15
C GLU A 276 -13.66 -6.82 -28.68
N PRO A 277 -12.82 -7.70 -29.26
CA PRO A 277 -12.84 -7.95 -30.69
C PRO A 277 -14.08 -8.79 -31.04
N LYS A 278 -15.13 -8.15 -31.59
CA LYS A 278 -16.21 -8.91 -32.25
C LYS A 278 -15.88 -9.17 -33.72
N ARG A 279 -16.26 -10.39 -34.12
CA ARG A 279 -16.10 -10.99 -35.44
C ARG A 279 -16.73 -10.09 -36.52
N SER A 280 -15.98 -9.84 -37.59
CA SER A 280 -16.26 -9.06 -38.82
C SER A 280 -15.83 -7.59 -38.81
N PRO A 281 -15.12 -7.13 -39.86
CA PRO A 281 -14.53 -5.80 -39.91
C PRO A 281 -15.61 -4.78 -40.26
N THR A 282 -15.45 -3.56 -39.76
CA THR A 282 -16.22 -2.36 -40.16
C THR A 282 -17.52 -2.13 -39.38
N THR A 283 -17.39 -1.74 -38.11
CA THR A 283 -18.11 -0.63 -37.45
C THR A 283 -17.78 -0.68 -35.95
N LEU A 284 -17.20 0.40 -35.39
CA LEU A 284 -17.04 0.60 -33.95
C LEU A 284 -18.26 1.40 -33.47
N GLN A 285 -19.08 0.79 -32.61
CA GLN A 285 -20.21 1.47 -31.96
C GLN A 285 -19.76 1.87 -30.56
N ILE A 286 -19.62 3.17 -30.31
CA ILE A 286 -19.38 3.71 -28.97
C ILE A 286 -20.74 4.02 -28.36
N ILE A 287 -21.12 3.29 -27.31
CA ILE A 287 -22.32 3.57 -26.53
C ILE A 287 -21.88 4.20 -25.22
N TYR A 288 -22.22 5.47 -25.03
CA TYR A 288 -22.06 6.17 -23.76
C TYR A 288 -23.35 5.98 -22.94
N GLN A 289 -23.22 5.60 -21.66
CA GLN A 289 -24.28 5.80 -20.67
C GLN A 289 -23.68 6.55 -19.49
N ASN A 290 -23.89 7.87 -19.46
CA ASN A 290 -24.81 8.47 -18.51
C ASN A 290 -24.99 9.96 -18.86
N ASP A 291 -26.24 10.28 -19.17
CA ASP A 291 -26.92 11.54 -18.90
C ASP A 291 -26.42 12.81 -19.62
N GLY A 292 -26.82 12.93 -20.90
CA GLY A 292 -27.27 14.20 -21.47
C GLY A 292 -26.25 15.03 -22.26
N THR A 293 -26.37 14.95 -23.60
CA THR A 293 -25.96 15.94 -24.65
C THR A 293 -24.45 16.26 -24.78
N SER A 294 -23.75 16.05 -25.89
CA SER A 294 -24.05 16.11 -27.33
C SER A 294 -23.15 15.13 -28.15
N ILE A 295 -23.51 14.87 -29.41
CA ILE A 295 -22.95 13.82 -30.29
C ILE A 295 -22.04 14.44 -31.36
N GLU A 296 -20.85 13.89 -31.60
CA GLU A 296 -20.11 14.03 -32.86
C GLU A 296 -19.86 12.66 -33.49
N THR A 297 -20.11 12.53 -34.80
CA THR A 297 -19.86 11.31 -35.60
C THR A 297 -18.96 11.63 -36.79
N THR A 298 -17.95 10.78 -37.04
CA THR A 298 -17.16 10.75 -38.27
C THR A 298 -17.34 9.42 -39.01
N ASP A 299 -17.29 9.45 -40.34
CA ASP A 299 -17.44 8.25 -41.16
C ASP A 299 -16.11 7.51 -41.39
N ALA A 300 -16.21 6.28 -41.92
CA ALA A 300 -15.08 5.37 -42.14
C ALA A 300 -14.08 5.82 -43.23
N LYS A 301 -14.22 7.04 -43.79
CA LYS A 301 -13.28 7.62 -44.75
C LYS A 301 -12.59 8.88 -44.23
N GLY A 302 -12.81 9.27 -42.97
CA GLY A 302 -12.07 10.34 -42.30
C GLY A 302 -12.49 11.76 -42.69
N ASN A 303 -13.67 11.96 -43.28
CA ASN A 303 -14.16 13.31 -43.56
C ASN A 303 -14.85 13.93 -42.33
N ARG A 304 -14.35 15.09 -41.89
CA ARG A 304 -15.02 15.92 -40.87
C ARG A 304 -16.18 16.68 -41.50
N THR A 305 -17.39 16.51 -40.98
CA THR A 305 -18.50 17.42 -41.29
C THR A 305 -18.47 18.65 -40.37
N LYS A 306 -17.92 19.75 -40.95
CA LYS A 306 -18.04 21.20 -40.65
C LYS A 306 -17.78 21.77 -39.23
N ARG A 307 -16.81 22.70 -39.23
CA ARG A 307 -16.41 23.75 -38.26
C ARG A 307 -17.56 24.64 -37.74
N LEU A 308 -17.51 24.95 -36.45
CA LEU A 308 -17.87 26.26 -35.89
C LEU A 308 -16.60 26.88 -35.28
N ASP A 309 -15.83 27.61 -36.10
CA ASP A 309 -14.83 28.56 -35.59
C ASP A 309 -15.45 29.96 -35.68
N SER A 310 -15.98 30.44 -34.55
CA SER A 310 -15.76 31.80 -34.06
C SER A 310 -15.52 31.60 -32.56
N ILE A 311 -14.35 31.90 -32.02
CA ILE A 311 -13.90 33.23 -31.63
C ILE A 311 -12.37 33.11 -31.36
N PHE A 312 -11.62 34.14 -31.78
CA PHE A 312 -10.15 34.35 -31.69
C PHE A 312 -9.33 33.56 -32.72
N GLY A 313 -8.64 34.14 -33.71
CA GLY A 313 -8.14 35.50 -33.91
C GLY A 313 -6.72 35.36 -34.46
N ASP A 314 -6.54 35.65 -35.75
CA ASP A 314 -5.32 35.46 -36.55
C ASP A 314 -4.07 36.16 -35.98
N ILE A 315 -2.94 35.44 -35.92
CA ILE A 315 -1.61 36.03 -36.22
C ILE A 315 -0.83 35.07 -37.11
N THR A 316 -0.35 35.64 -38.20
CA THR A 316 0.19 35.10 -39.45
C THR A 316 1.54 34.36 -39.36
N LEU A 317 1.66 33.39 -40.28
CA LEU A 317 2.84 32.64 -40.70
C LEU A 317 3.99 33.52 -41.21
N ASN A 318 5.24 33.03 -41.06
CA ASN A 318 6.23 33.19 -42.12
C ASN A 318 7.14 31.95 -42.22
N ASN A 319 7.20 31.38 -43.42
CA ASN A 319 7.96 30.19 -43.80
C ASN A 319 9.41 30.55 -44.13
N GLY A 320 10.33 29.60 -43.93
CA GLY A 320 11.69 29.66 -44.48
C GLY A 320 12.54 28.44 -44.13
N PHE A 321 12.33 27.33 -44.83
CA PHE A 321 13.34 26.25 -44.94
C PHE A 321 14.45 26.67 -45.93
N PRO A 322 15.66 26.09 -45.81
CA PRO A 322 16.04 25.12 -46.83
C PRO A 322 16.68 23.84 -46.27
N MET A 323 16.62 22.81 -47.12
CA MET A 323 16.99 21.41 -46.91
C MET A 323 18.50 21.12 -47.04
N ALA A 324 18.91 20.07 -46.33
CA ALA A 324 19.87 18.99 -46.65
C ALA A 324 21.38 19.28 -46.80
N ASN A 325 22.20 18.57 -46.01
CA ASN A 325 23.07 17.52 -46.56
C ASN A 325 23.65 16.59 -45.48
N ASP A 326 23.59 15.29 -45.77
CA ASP A 326 24.33 14.19 -45.14
C ASP A 326 25.79 14.17 -45.62
N SER A 327 26.73 13.97 -44.69
CA SER A 327 27.99 13.27 -44.98
C SER A 327 28.76 12.89 -43.70
N ASN A 328 28.66 11.60 -43.33
CA ASN A 328 29.68 10.70 -42.79
C ASN A 328 31.13 11.24 -42.60
N LYS A 329 31.73 11.07 -41.40
CA LYS A 329 32.90 10.18 -41.12
C LYS A 329 33.58 10.42 -39.76
N GLN A 330 34.13 9.31 -39.25
CA GLN A 330 34.99 9.07 -38.08
C GLN A 330 36.29 9.91 -38.02
N GLN A 331 36.77 10.17 -36.79
CA GLN A 331 38.15 10.05 -36.23
C GLN A 331 38.21 10.90 -34.94
N SER A 332 38.39 10.37 -33.72
CA SER A 332 39.59 9.80 -33.07
C SER A 332 40.84 10.70 -33.08
N ASP A 333 41.29 10.96 -31.85
CA ASP A 333 42.64 11.35 -31.36
C ASP A 333 43.06 12.82 -31.44
N ILE A 334 43.09 13.51 -30.28
CA ILE A 334 44.26 13.74 -29.40
C ILE A 334 43.81 14.46 -28.12
#